data_AF-A0AAW4DXN7-F1
#
_entry.id   AF-A0AAW4DXN7-F1
#
_cell.length_a   1.000
_cell.length_b   1.000
_cell.length_c   1.000
_cell.angle_alpha   90.00
_cell.angle_beta   90.00
_cell.angle_gamma   90.00
#
_symmetry.space_group_name_H-M   'P 1'
#
loop_
_entity.id
_entity.type
_entity.pdbx_description
1 polymer ?
#
loop_
_entity_poly.entity_id
_entity_poly.type
_entity_poly.pdbx_seq_one_letter_code
_entity_poly.pdbx_strand_id
1 'polypeptide(L)'
;MSNQFKSGDLAIIVGANSLTQNIGKQCELREFVTSGDVYVAPNGEVYRHDDVPSWTLVGDGLVAVVEGEVVDLGFGIHEPRHLMPLRDDLIPEQQKAKEAQPA
;
A
#
# COMPACT_ATOMS: atom_id res chain seq x y z
N MET A 1 -16.50 10.13 3.04
CA MET A 1 -15.26 10.68 2.47
C MET A 1 -14.73 9.67 1.48
N SER A 2 -14.88 9.93 0.19
CA SER A 2 -14.39 9.07 -0.87
C SER A 2 -12.92 9.42 -1.11
N ASN A 3 -11.99 8.76 -0.42
CA ASN A 3 -10.58 8.87 -0.77
C ASN A 3 -10.41 8.16 -2.12
N GLN A 4 -10.39 8.94 -3.20
CA GLN A 4 -10.16 8.44 -4.55
C GLN A 4 -8.67 8.17 -4.73
N PHE A 5 -8.28 6.94 -4.43
CA PHE A 5 -6.98 6.42 -4.79
C PHE A 5 -6.79 6.41 -6.30
N LYS A 6 -5.55 6.64 -6.75
CA LYS A 6 -5.09 6.39 -8.11
C LYS A 6 -3.81 5.56 -8.12
N SER A 7 -3.50 4.98 -9.27
CA SER A 7 -2.21 4.32 -9.51
C SER A 7 -1.06 5.31 -9.21
N GLY A 8 -0.03 4.82 -8.54
CA GLY A 8 1.12 5.58 -8.06
C GLY A 8 0.91 6.28 -6.71
N ASP A 9 -0.29 6.28 -6.14
CA ASP A 9 -0.48 6.86 -4.81
C ASP A 9 0.25 6.04 -3.74
N LEU A 10 0.81 6.73 -2.75
CA LEU A 10 1.33 6.11 -1.54
C LEU A 10 0.23 5.96 -0.49
N ALA A 11 0.26 4.84 0.24
CA ALA A 11 -0.67 4.54 1.31
C ALA A 11 0.01 3.80 2.46
N ILE A 12 -0.61 3.84 3.63
CA ILE A 12 -0.36 2.92 4.75
C ILE A 12 -1.49 1.91 4.82
N ILE A 13 -1.14 0.65 5.03
CA ILE A 13 -2.10 -0.42 5.31
C ILE A 13 -2.56 -0.27 6.76
N VAL A 14 -3.85 0.01 6.98
CA VAL A 14 -4.43 0.28 8.30
C VAL A 14 -5.39 -0.81 8.79
N GLY A 15 -5.60 -1.85 7.98
CA GLY A 15 -6.45 -2.98 8.35
C GLY A 15 -6.17 -4.23 7.51
N ALA A 16 -6.80 -5.34 7.88
CA ALA A 16 -6.75 -6.60 7.16
C ALA A 16 -7.96 -7.46 7.52
N ASN A 17 -8.36 -8.36 6.62
CA ASN A 17 -9.35 -9.40 6.94
C ASN A 17 -8.73 -10.56 7.73
N SER A 18 -7.50 -10.96 7.41
CA SER A 18 -6.82 -12.11 8.02
C SER A 18 -5.32 -11.88 8.24
N LEU A 19 -4.60 -11.37 7.23
CA LEU A 19 -3.15 -11.16 7.30
C LEU A 19 -2.79 -9.80 7.95
N THR A 20 -2.81 -9.76 9.28
CA THR A 20 -2.56 -8.51 10.04
C THR A 20 -1.10 -8.04 10.01
N GLN A 21 -0.16 -8.87 9.57
CA GLN A 21 1.28 -8.59 9.53
C GLN A 21 1.66 -7.44 8.58
N ASN A 22 0.77 -7.05 7.67
CA ASN A 22 0.99 -5.91 6.79
C ASN A 22 0.50 -4.58 7.36
N ILE A 23 -0.26 -4.59 8.47
CA ILE A 23 -0.74 -3.36 9.10
C ILE A 23 0.46 -2.51 9.54
N GLY A 24 0.42 -1.22 9.21
CA GLY A 24 1.47 -0.24 9.48
C GLY A 24 2.53 -0.12 8.38
N LYS A 25 2.55 -1.03 7.39
CA LYS A 25 3.50 -0.94 6.28
C LYS A 25 3.02 0.08 5.24
N GLN A 26 3.98 0.78 4.65
CA GLN A 26 3.77 1.68 3.53
C GLN A 26 3.78 0.88 2.21
N CYS A 27 2.94 1.30 1.27
CA CYS A 27 2.85 0.70 -0.06
C CYS A 27 2.53 1.75 -1.13
N GLU A 28 2.88 1.45 -2.37
CA GLU A 28 2.45 2.16 -3.57
C GLU A 28 1.34 1.37 -4.27
N LEU A 29 0.28 2.05 -4.68
CA LEU A 29 -0.85 1.46 -5.40
C LEU A 29 -0.51 1.28 -6.88
N ARG A 30 -0.70 0.09 -7.44
CA ARG A 30 -0.41 -0.17 -8.87
C ARG A 30 -1.65 -0.14 -9.74
N GLU A 31 -2.58 -1.05 -9.53
CA GLU A 31 -3.81 -1.14 -10.32
C GLU A 31 -5.00 -1.54 -9.46
N PHE A 32 -6.18 -1.02 -9.79
CA PHE A 32 -7.42 -1.38 -9.14
C PHE A 32 -8.08 -2.50 -9.93
N VAL A 33 -8.31 -3.64 -9.27
CA VAL A 33 -8.82 -4.87 -9.88
C VAL A 33 -10.17 -5.26 -9.28
N THR A 34 -11.03 -5.81 -10.13
CA THR A 34 -12.37 -6.32 -9.83
C THR A 34 -12.48 -7.80 -10.23
N SER A 35 -13.45 -8.53 -9.67
CA SER A 35 -13.57 -9.98 -9.96
C SER A 35 -13.66 -10.23 -11.47
N GLY A 36 -12.85 -11.17 -11.95
CA GLY A 36 -12.68 -11.49 -13.37
C GLY A 36 -11.46 -10.82 -14.02
N ASP A 37 -10.91 -9.76 -13.43
CA ASP A 37 -9.72 -9.09 -13.96
C ASP A 37 -8.48 -9.97 -13.85
N VAL A 38 -7.52 -9.73 -14.76
CA VAL A 38 -6.23 -10.42 -14.80
C VAL A 38 -5.13 -9.37 -14.72
N TYR A 39 -4.15 -9.58 -13.84
CA TYR A 39 -3.05 -8.66 -13.62
C TYR A 39 -1.70 -9.39 -13.57
N VAL A 40 -0.62 -8.65 -13.84
CA VAL A 40 0.76 -9.16 -13.76
C VAL A 40 1.40 -8.64 -12.48
N ALA A 41 1.66 -9.55 -11.56
CA ALA A 41 2.32 -9.21 -10.31
C ALA A 41 3.81 -8.88 -10.54
N PRO A 42 4.47 -8.20 -9.59
CA PRO A 42 5.89 -7.84 -9.71
C PRO A 42 6.85 -9.01 -9.90
N ASN A 43 6.46 -10.22 -9.50
CA ASN A 43 7.24 -11.44 -9.77
C ASN A 43 7.13 -11.94 -11.23
N GLY A 44 6.37 -11.25 -12.09
CA GLY A 44 6.15 -11.61 -13.49
C GLY A 44 5.05 -12.66 -13.72
N GLU A 45 4.43 -13.17 -12.66
CA GLU A 45 3.33 -14.12 -12.77
C GLU A 45 2.00 -13.43 -13.04
N VAL A 46 1.11 -14.17 -13.68
CA VAL A 46 -0.23 -13.72 -14.06
C VAL A 46 -1.24 -14.25 -13.06
N TYR A 47 -1.97 -13.35 -12.43
CA TYR A 47 -3.01 -13.66 -11.45
C TYR A 47 -4.38 -13.25 -11.99
N ARG A 48 -5.40 -14.03 -11.63
CA ARG A 48 -6.80 -13.65 -11.81
C ARG A 48 -7.37 -13.21 -10.47
N HIS A 49 -7.95 -12.02 -10.42
CA HIS A 49 -8.66 -11.55 -9.25
C HIS A 49 -10.08 -12.15 -9.23
N ASP A 50 -10.47 -12.75 -8.11
CA ASP A 50 -11.81 -13.31 -7.93
C ASP A 50 -12.35 -13.06 -6.52
N ASP A 51 -12.22 -11.80 -6.07
CA ASP A 51 -12.70 -11.34 -4.78
C ASP A 51 -13.25 -9.91 -4.91
N VAL A 52 -13.54 -9.27 -3.78
CA VAL A 52 -14.00 -7.88 -3.69
C VAL A 52 -13.02 -6.91 -4.35
N PRO A 53 -13.51 -5.78 -4.91
CA PRO A 53 -12.66 -4.79 -5.57
C PRO A 53 -11.50 -4.31 -4.68
N SER A 54 -10.28 -4.40 -5.20
CA SER A 54 -9.05 -4.22 -4.42
C SER A 54 -7.95 -3.54 -5.22
N TRP A 55 -6.98 -2.97 -4.51
CA TRP A 55 -5.75 -2.44 -5.09
C TRP A 55 -4.63 -3.47 -5.02
N THR A 56 -3.94 -3.69 -6.12
CA THR A 56 -2.62 -4.33 -6.10
C THR A 56 -1.59 -3.32 -5.59
N LEU A 57 -0.63 -3.82 -4.81
CA LEU A 57 0.31 -3.00 -4.06
C LEU A 57 1.73 -3.49 -4.26
N VAL A 58 2.69 -2.57 -4.18
CA VAL A 58 4.11 -2.89 -3.94
C VAL A 58 4.62 -2.16 -2.72
N GLY A 59 5.58 -2.73 -2.03
CA GLY A 59 6.17 -2.11 -0.85
C GLY A 59 7.14 -3.02 -0.12
N ASP A 60 8.09 -2.42 0.59
CA ASP A 60 9.12 -3.15 1.30
C ASP A 60 8.54 -4.00 2.43
N GLY A 61 8.93 -5.28 2.46
CA GLY A 61 8.52 -6.21 3.49
C GLY A 61 7.06 -6.63 3.44
N LEU A 62 6.31 -6.34 2.36
CA LEU A 62 4.94 -6.82 2.22
C LEU A 62 4.93 -8.36 2.15
N VAL A 63 4.15 -8.97 3.03
CA VAL A 63 4.02 -10.42 3.09
C VAL A 63 2.69 -10.89 2.49
N ALA A 64 2.67 -12.11 1.98
CA ALA A 64 1.47 -12.82 1.54
C ALA A 64 1.44 -14.22 2.15
N VAL A 65 0.27 -14.88 2.09
CA VAL A 65 0.16 -16.30 2.43
C VAL A 65 0.28 -17.11 1.15
N VAL A 66 1.31 -17.93 1.05
CA VAL A 66 1.54 -18.86 -0.07
C VAL A 66 1.60 -20.26 0.52
N GLU A 67 0.72 -21.15 0.05
CA GLU A 67 0.64 -22.54 0.53
C GLU A 67 0.51 -22.69 2.07
N GLY A 68 -0.10 -21.69 2.73
CA GLY A 68 -0.30 -21.67 4.19
C GLY A 68 0.84 -21.03 4.99
N GLU A 69 1.93 -20.65 4.34
CA GLU A 69 3.07 -19.98 4.96
C GLU A 69 3.07 -18.47 4.66
N VAL A 70 3.53 -17.68 5.63
CA VAL A 70 3.69 -16.23 5.46
C VAL A 70 5.06 -15.97 4.83
N VAL A 71 5.05 -15.43 3.61
CA VAL A 71 6.24 -15.19 2.79
C VAL A 71 6.35 -13.71 2.45
N ASP A 72 7.55 -13.15 2.55
CA ASP A 72 7.84 -11.80 2.06
C ASP A 72 7.95 -11.82 0.54
N LEU A 73 7.05 -11.11 -0.12
CA LEU A 73 7.00 -11.00 -1.58
C LEU A 73 7.27 -9.58 -2.08
N GLY A 74 7.20 -8.58 -1.20
CA GLY A 74 7.29 -7.16 -1.58
C GLY A 74 6.06 -6.64 -2.33
N PHE A 75 4.97 -7.42 -2.41
CA PHE A 75 3.72 -7.02 -3.04
C PHE A 75 2.52 -7.74 -2.43
N GLY A 76 1.32 -7.21 -2.72
CA GLY A 76 0.08 -7.79 -2.21
C GLY A 76 -1.16 -7.16 -2.82
N ILE A 77 -2.32 -7.47 -2.23
CA ILE A 77 -3.62 -6.95 -2.63
C ILE A 77 -4.41 -6.55 -1.38
N HIS A 78 -4.98 -5.35 -1.35
CA HIS A 78 -5.83 -4.90 -0.25
C HIS A 78 -7.06 -4.14 -0.75
N GLU A 79 -8.16 -4.33 -0.03
CA GLU A 79 -9.37 -3.53 -0.21
C GLU A 79 -9.11 -2.05 0.11
N PRO A 80 -9.76 -1.12 -0.60
CA PRO A 80 -9.65 0.31 -0.31
C PRO A 80 -9.94 0.70 1.15
N ARG A 81 -10.84 -0.03 1.84
CA ARG A 81 -11.17 0.23 3.26
C ARG A 81 -10.03 -0.04 4.25
N HIS A 82 -9.01 -0.78 3.81
CA HIS A 82 -7.83 -1.10 4.61
C HIS A 82 -6.62 -0.22 4.27
N LEU A 83 -6.81 0.80 3.44
CA LEU A 83 -5.76 1.69 2.97
C LEU A 83 -6.04 3.11 3.45
N MET A 84 -5.00 3.77 3.95
CA MET A 84 -5.01 5.20 4.28
C MET A 84 -4.03 5.92 3.36
N PRO A 85 -4.46 6.92 2.57
CA PRO A 85 -3.55 7.64 1.68
C PRO A 85 -2.51 8.42 2.49
N LEU A 86 -1.26 8.32 2.06
CA LEU A 86 -0.20 9.23 2.47
C LEU A 86 -0.29 10.44 1.53
N ARG A 87 -0.90 11.52 2.01
CA ARG A 87 -0.95 12.76 1.26
C ARG A 87 0.39 13.48 1.39
N ASP A 88 0.86 14.08 0.30
CA ASP A 88 2.07 14.92 0.25
C ASP A 88 2.00 16.18 1.13
N ASP A 89 0.88 16.42 1.80
CA ASP A 89 0.66 17.52 2.74
C ASP A 89 1.58 17.46 3.98
N LEU A 90 2.36 16.38 4.14
CA LEU A 90 3.40 16.22 5.15
C LEU A 90 4.79 16.52 4.56
N ILE A 91 4.95 17.62 3.82
CA ILE A 91 6.23 18.33 3.85
C ILE A 91 6.36 18.79 5.32
N PRO A 92 7.33 18.29 6.11
CA PRO A 92 7.61 18.91 7.39
C PRO A 92 7.96 20.35 7.03
N GLU A 93 7.16 21.30 7.50
CA GLU A 93 7.56 22.70 7.56
C GLU A 93 8.97 22.67 8.17
N GLN A 94 10.01 22.82 7.33
CA GLN A 94 11.38 22.77 7.78
C GLN A 94 11.46 23.83 8.86
N GLN A 95 11.55 23.36 10.10
CA GLN A 95 11.69 24.20 11.27
C GLN A 95 12.82 25.15 10.92
N LYS A 96 12.44 26.41 10.73
CA LYS A 96 13.35 27.53 10.62
C LYS A 96 14.12 27.53 11.94
N ALA A 97 15.23 26.81 11.98
CA ALA A 97 16.25 26.95 13.00
C ALA A 97 16.82 28.35 12.81
N LYS A 98 16.11 29.34 13.34
CA LYS A 98 16.68 30.61 13.75
C LYS A 98 17.58 30.29 14.94
N GLU A 99 18.77 29.78 14.67
CA GLU A 99 19.87 30.00 15.59
C GLU A 99 20.37 31.42 15.33
N ALA A 100 19.91 32.30 16.22
CA ALA A 100 20.43 33.62 16.38
C ALA A 100 21.94 33.53 16.69
N GLN A 101 22.76 34.26 15.95
CA GLN A 101 24.11 34.60 16.35
C GLN A 101 24.03 35.41 17.66
N PRO A 102 24.70 35.01 18.75
CA PRO A 102 25.06 35.93 19.82
C PRO A 102 26.28 36.75 19.41
N ALA A 103 26.33 37.95 19.98
CA ALA A 103 27.27 39.06 19.73
C ALA A 103 28.75 38.75 19.96
#